data_AF-A0A1Q2M5G7-F1
#
_entry.id   AF-A0A1Q2M5G7-F1
#
_cell.length_a   1.000
_cell.length_b   1.000
_cell.length_c   1.000
_cell.angle_alpha   90.00
_cell.angle_beta   90.00
_cell.angle_gamma   90.00
#
_symmetry.space_group_name_H-M   'P 1'
#
loop_
_entity.id
_entity.type
_entity.pdbx_description
1 polymer ?
#
loop_
_entity_poly.entity_id
_entity_poly.type
_entity_poly.pdbx_seq_one_letter_code
_entity_poly.pdbx_strand_id
1 'polypeptide(L)'
;MYEQCTLDDVCRALSFLDPECDRDTWARVAMAIKSEFGDSGFDAWDDWSKGHGRYRAADALATWKSVRGAGGVGIGTLFALAKERGFTFERRELTAEEKRAWAKEKAERERQRKIDAEREEAERLQEQRQVAELAHLILGDLKAVGRSEYLGQKKIQSHGVKFFQSPVLIVHRDSGPERITDQAQISAFFNIPKDQQPKFHYFKKGFFALPLVDIDGNLWNLQVITPKGRKLFLRGGRKSGLFAWLGKLDPRMPLVLVEGFATGASVREATGCPVVVCFDCGNLMPVAVQLRERFPEQNMVFAADDDAGTKDNPGVTKADAAARAVGGALWIPSAADALEDAA
;
A
#
# COMPACT_ATOMS: atom_id res chain seq x y z
N MET A 1 -11.23 -15.48 -25.03
CA MET A 1 -10.28 -15.98 -26.06
C MET A 1 -9.55 -17.25 -25.62
N TYR A 2 -9.17 -17.39 -24.33
CA TYR A 2 -8.43 -18.56 -23.81
C TYR A 2 -9.28 -19.45 -22.89
N GLU A 3 -10.58 -19.56 -23.16
CA GLU A 3 -11.56 -20.18 -22.24
C GLU A 3 -11.39 -21.69 -22.02
N GLN A 4 -10.46 -22.33 -22.73
CA GLN A 4 -10.16 -23.76 -22.69
C GLN A 4 -8.74 -24.06 -22.18
N CYS A 5 -8.07 -23.08 -21.57
CA CYS A 5 -6.69 -23.22 -21.12
C CYS A 5 -6.55 -24.31 -20.04
N THR A 6 -5.59 -25.20 -20.25
CA THR A 6 -5.11 -26.21 -19.31
C THR A 6 -3.76 -25.79 -18.72
N LEU A 7 -3.29 -26.50 -17.68
CA LEU A 7 -1.92 -26.28 -17.18
C LEU A 7 -0.85 -26.67 -18.20
N ASP A 8 -1.14 -27.63 -19.09
CA ASP A 8 -0.24 -27.95 -20.21
C ASP A 8 -0.09 -26.75 -21.16
N ASP A 9 -1.19 -26.07 -21.49
CA ASP A 9 -1.14 -24.84 -22.30
C ASP A 9 -0.32 -23.74 -21.62
N VAL A 10 -0.39 -23.64 -20.29
CA VAL A 10 0.44 -22.72 -19.49
C VAL A 10 1.91 -23.09 -19.62
N CYS A 11 2.29 -24.35 -19.38
CA CYS A 11 3.67 -24.81 -19.51
C CYS A 11 4.22 -24.59 -20.92
N ARG A 12 3.42 -24.90 -21.96
CA ARG A 12 3.77 -24.61 -23.35
C ARG A 12 3.98 -23.13 -23.58
N ALA A 13 3.06 -22.26 -23.13
CA ALA A 13 3.22 -20.81 -23.27
C ALA A 13 4.46 -20.28 -22.52
N LEU A 14 4.74 -20.77 -21.31
CA LEU A 14 5.90 -20.41 -20.51
C LEU A 14 7.22 -20.77 -21.20
N SER A 15 7.26 -21.86 -21.96
CA SER A 15 8.47 -22.24 -22.72
C SER A 15 8.89 -21.23 -23.80
N PHE A 16 7.98 -20.34 -24.22
CA PHE A 16 8.29 -19.25 -25.14
C PHE A 16 8.74 -17.97 -24.43
N LEU A 17 8.67 -17.92 -23.09
CA LEU A 17 9.07 -16.76 -22.30
C LEU A 17 10.46 -16.97 -21.70
N ASP A 18 11.26 -15.92 -21.74
CA ASP A 18 12.56 -15.90 -21.07
C ASP A 18 12.37 -15.79 -19.55
N PRO A 19 12.82 -16.78 -18.75
CA PRO A 19 12.75 -16.71 -17.31
C PRO A 19 13.64 -15.59 -16.73
N GLU A 20 14.65 -15.07 -17.46
CA GLU A 20 15.45 -13.89 -17.06
C GLU A 20 14.75 -12.55 -17.31
N CYS A 21 13.44 -12.56 -17.56
CA CYS A 21 12.65 -11.34 -17.67
C CYS A 21 12.72 -10.45 -16.42
N ASP A 22 12.36 -9.18 -16.59
CA ASP A 22 12.34 -8.23 -15.49
C ASP A 22 11.31 -8.63 -14.40
N ARG A 23 11.50 -8.05 -13.21
CA ARG A 23 10.71 -8.41 -12.03
C ARG A 23 9.22 -8.16 -12.17
N ASP A 24 8.81 -7.17 -12.96
CA ASP A 24 7.40 -6.85 -13.23
C ASP A 24 6.79 -7.92 -14.13
N THR A 25 7.44 -8.22 -15.26
CA THR A 25 7.01 -9.30 -16.16
C THR A 25 6.88 -10.62 -15.41
N TRP A 26 7.90 -10.99 -14.63
CA TRP A 26 7.90 -12.23 -13.83
C TRP A 26 6.72 -12.30 -12.84
N ALA A 27 6.41 -11.19 -12.16
CA ALA A 27 5.26 -11.12 -11.26
C ALA A 27 3.90 -11.12 -11.99
N ARG A 28 3.81 -10.47 -13.16
CA ARG A 28 2.59 -10.45 -13.98
C ARG A 28 2.26 -11.84 -14.54
N VAL A 29 3.26 -12.63 -14.90
CA VAL A 29 3.06 -14.03 -15.28
C VAL A 29 2.49 -14.84 -14.10
N ALA A 30 3.02 -14.63 -12.88
CA ALA A 30 2.48 -15.26 -11.67
C ALA A 30 1.00 -14.90 -11.45
N MET A 31 0.65 -13.60 -11.56
CA MET A 31 -0.73 -13.12 -11.46
C MET A 31 -1.64 -13.76 -12.52
N ALA A 32 -1.18 -13.81 -13.77
CA ALA A 32 -1.94 -14.36 -14.89
C ALA A 32 -2.28 -15.84 -14.67
N ILE A 33 -1.31 -16.65 -14.22
CA ILE A 33 -1.52 -18.07 -13.93
C ILE A 33 -2.41 -18.24 -12.70
N LYS A 34 -2.12 -17.52 -11.61
CA LYS A 34 -2.91 -17.59 -10.38
C LYS A 34 -4.37 -17.14 -10.58
N SER A 35 -4.61 -16.21 -11.51
CA SER A 35 -5.97 -15.77 -11.86
C SER A 35 -6.85 -16.89 -12.43
N GLU A 36 -6.24 -17.89 -13.07
CA GLU A 36 -6.94 -19.00 -13.72
C GLU A 36 -6.84 -20.31 -12.94
N PHE A 37 -5.71 -20.58 -12.30
CA PHE A 37 -5.48 -21.87 -11.65
C PHE A 37 -5.42 -21.78 -10.12
N GLY A 38 -5.61 -20.58 -9.54
CA GLY A 38 -5.41 -20.40 -8.10
C GLY A 38 -4.03 -20.90 -7.69
N ASP A 39 -3.90 -21.51 -6.51
CA ASP A 39 -2.63 -22.05 -6.05
C ASP A 39 -2.15 -23.30 -6.81
N SER A 40 -3.03 -24.00 -7.54
CA SER A 40 -2.63 -25.15 -8.37
C SER A 40 -1.71 -24.77 -9.55
N GLY A 41 -1.65 -23.49 -9.90
CA GLY A 41 -0.74 -22.98 -10.92
C GLY A 41 0.68 -22.69 -10.43
N PHE A 42 0.97 -22.83 -9.13
CA PHE A 42 2.26 -22.46 -8.56
C PHE A 42 3.39 -23.27 -9.18
N ASP A 43 3.24 -24.60 -9.28
CA ASP A 43 4.30 -25.49 -9.74
C ASP A 43 4.74 -25.15 -11.17
N ALA A 44 3.78 -24.91 -12.09
CA ALA A 44 4.09 -24.52 -13.46
C ALA A 44 4.88 -23.21 -13.54
N TRP A 45 4.51 -22.22 -12.73
CA TRP A 45 5.20 -20.93 -12.68
C TRP A 45 6.56 -21.03 -11.99
N ASP A 46 6.67 -21.79 -10.90
CA ASP A 46 7.90 -21.99 -10.13
C ASP A 46 8.94 -22.75 -10.95
N ASP A 47 8.52 -23.79 -11.68
CA ASP A 47 9.39 -24.56 -12.57
C ASP A 47 9.97 -23.71 -13.70
N TRP A 48 9.15 -22.86 -14.33
CA TRP A 48 9.65 -21.86 -15.28
C TRP A 48 10.61 -20.86 -14.60
N SER A 49 10.27 -20.39 -13.40
CA SER A 49 11.06 -19.42 -12.64
C SER A 49 12.45 -19.91 -12.26
N LYS A 50 12.64 -21.24 -12.08
CA LYS A 50 13.95 -21.85 -11.79
C LYS A 50 14.98 -21.62 -12.89
N GLY A 51 14.55 -21.27 -14.11
CA GLY A 51 15.45 -20.89 -15.20
C GLY A 51 16.15 -19.54 -15.00
N HIS A 52 15.69 -18.69 -14.08
CA HIS A 52 16.29 -17.37 -13.82
C HIS A 52 17.60 -17.54 -13.02
N GLY A 53 18.72 -16.97 -13.49
CA GLY A 53 20.05 -17.18 -12.86
C GLY A 53 20.19 -16.75 -11.39
N ARG A 54 19.28 -15.89 -10.91
CA ARG A 54 19.17 -15.47 -9.49
C ARG A 54 17.97 -16.05 -8.73
N TYR A 55 17.37 -17.14 -9.21
CA TYR A 55 16.20 -17.74 -8.59
C TYR A 55 16.44 -18.13 -7.12
N ARG A 56 15.43 -17.89 -6.29
CA ARG A 56 15.40 -18.32 -4.89
C ARG A 56 13.99 -18.82 -4.57
N ALA A 57 13.87 -20.08 -4.17
CA ALA A 57 12.57 -20.70 -3.88
C ALA A 57 11.76 -19.94 -2.82
N ALA A 58 12.42 -19.38 -1.79
CA ALA A 58 11.77 -18.57 -0.78
C ALA A 58 11.16 -17.27 -1.37
N ASP A 59 11.86 -16.64 -2.32
CA ASP A 59 11.39 -15.40 -2.97
C ASP A 59 10.27 -15.69 -3.97
N ALA A 60 10.32 -16.84 -4.67
CA ALA A 60 9.25 -17.34 -5.53
C ALA A 60 7.97 -17.59 -4.73
N LEU A 61 8.06 -18.35 -3.65
CA LEU A 61 6.93 -18.62 -2.77
C LEU A 61 6.36 -17.35 -2.14
N ALA A 62 7.22 -16.43 -1.68
CA ALA A 62 6.79 -15.14 -1.14
C ALA A 62 6.07 -14.30 -2.20
N THR A 63 6.57 -14.31 -3.45
CA THR A 63 5.92 -13.61 -4.56
C THR A 63 4.56 -14.21 -4.86
N TRP A 64 4.47 -15.52 -5.01
CA TRP A 64 3.21 -16.23 -5.28
C TRP A 64 2.13 -15.94 -4.23
N LYS A 65 2.52 -15.90 -2.95
CA LYS A 65 1.62 -15.54 -1.84
C LYS A 65 1.20 -14.07 -1.85
N SER A 66 2.03 -13.18 -2.39
CA SER A 66 1.76 -11.75 -2.44
C SER A 66 0.92 -11.32 -3.66
N VAL A 67 1.03 -12.02 -4.78
CA VAL A 67 0.20 -11.77 -5.97
C VAL A 67 -1.24 -12.26 -5.73
N ARG A 68 -2.20 -11.60 -6.38
CA ARG A 68 -3.63 -11.89 -6.27
C ARG A 68 -4.13 -12.47 -7.59
N GLY A 69 -5.00 -13.49 -7.51
CA GLY A 69 -5.68 -14.03 -8.68
C GLY A 69 -6.85 -13.16 -9.14
N ALA A 70 -7.50 -12.44 -8.21
CA ALA A 70 -8.56 -11.48 -8.49
C ALA A 70 -7.99 -10.07 -8.70
N GLY A 71 -7.59 -9.75 -9.93
CA GLY A 71 -7.06 -8.43 -10.31
C GLY A 71 -7.20 -8.17 -11.81
N GLY A 72 -6.70 -7.03 -12.29
CA GLY A 72 -6.78 -6.65 -13.71
C GLY A 72 -5.92 -7.49 -14.66
N VAL A 73 -5.12 -8.43 -14.13
CA VAL A 73 -4.20 -9.29 -14.91
C VAL A 73 -4.77 -10.71 -14.95
N GLY A 74 -5.36 -11.07 -16.09
CA GLY A 74 -5.87 -12.43 -16.35
C GLY A 74 -4.90 -13.30 -17.14
N ILE A 75 -5.22 -14.60 -17.28
CA ILE A 75 -4.44 -15.59 -18.06
C ILE A 75 -4.11 -15.15 -19.48
N GLY A 76 -4.95 -14.27 -20.07
CA GLY A 76 -4.67 -13.70 -21.39
C GLY A 76 -3.37 -12.92 -21.48
N THR A 77 -2.85 -12.42 -20.35
CA THR A 77 -1.54 -11.73 -20.29
C THR A 77 -0.41 -12.68 -20.60
N LEU A 78 -0.39 -13.89 -20.01
CA LEU A 78 0.60 -14.92 -20.31
C LEU A 78 0.60 -15.24 -21.80
N PHE A 79 -0.58 -15.51 -22.37
CA PHE A 79 -0.68 -15.86 -23.78
C PHE A 79 -0.36 -14.72 -24.73
N ALA A 80 -0.64 -13.46 -24.37
CA ALA A 80 -0.22 -12.31 -25.16
C ALA A 80 1.32 -12.20 -25.21
N LEU A 81 1.98 -12.29 -24.05
CA LEU A 81 3.45 -12.28 -23.96
C LEU A 81 4.09 -13.45 -24.73
N ALA A 82 3.48 -14.63 -24.67
CA ALA A 82 3.97 -15.80 -25.40
C ALA A 82 3.76 -15.64 -26.92
N LYS A 83 2.62 -15.07 -27.36
CA LYS A 83 2.30 -14.81 -28.77
C LYS A 83 3.27 -13.81 -29.41
N GLU A 84 3.70 -12.79 -28.67
CA GLU A 84 4.76 -11.86 -29.11
C GLU A 84 6.07 -12.59 -29.47
N ARG A 85 6.27 -13.80 -28.93
CA ARG A 85 7.45 -14.65 -29.16
C ARG A 85 7.14 -15.87 -30.04
N GLY A 86 6.01 -15.88 -30.73
CA GLY A 86 5.66 -16.91 -31.72
C GLY A 86 4.81 -18.07 -31.17
N PHE A 87 4.34 -18.02 -29.93
CA PHE A 87 3.41 -19.03 -29.43
C PHE A 87 2.06 -18.98 -30.18
N THR A 88 1.56 -20.15 -30.59
CA THR A 88 0.23 -20.30 -31.18
C THR A 88 -0.65 -21.12 -30.25
N PHE A 89 -1.82 -20.57 -29.88
CA PHE A 89 -2.79 -21.27 -29.06
C PHE A 89 -3.72 -22.09 -29.96
N GLU A 90 -3.58 -23.41 -29.94
CA GLU A 90 -4.45 -24.31 -30.70
C GLU A 90 -5.77 -24.54 -29.97
N ARG A 91 -6.89 -24.26 -30.66
CA ARG A 91 -8.21 -24.48 -30.11
C ARG A 91 -8.70 -25.87 -30.50
N ARG A 92 -8.87 -26.75 -29.52
CA ARG A 92 -9.50 -28.06 -29.74
C ARG A 92 -11.01 -27.91 -29.82
N GLU A 93 -11.63 -28.53 -30.82
CA GLU A 93 -13.08 -28.69 -30.85
C GLU A 93 -13.51 -29.70 -29.78
N LEU A 94 -14.25 -29.22 -28.78
CA LEU A 94 -14.83 -30.06 -27.75
C LEU A 94 -16.19 -30.61 -28.21
N THR A 95 -16.43 -31.90 -27.95
CA THR A 95 -17.75 -32.53 -28.08
C THR A 95 -18.78 -31.86 -27.18
N ALA A 96 -20.07 -32.12 -27.40
CA ALA A 96 -21.12 -31.56 -26.56
C ALA A 96 -21.01 -32.01 -25.08
N GLU A 97 -20.54 -33.24 -24.84
CA GLU A 97 -20.32 -33.78 -23.49
C GLU A 97 -19.12 -33.12 -22.82
N GLU A 98 -17.98 -33.00 -23.52
CA GLU A 98 -16.81 -32.27 -23.01
C GLU A 98 -17.12 -30.79 -22.74
N LYS A 99 -17.93 -30.14 -23.59
CA LYS A 99 -18.39 -28.76 -23.36
C LYS A 99 -19.22 -28.64 -22.08
N ARG A 100 -20.11 -29.61 -21.79
CA ARG A 100 -20.91 -29.63 -20.55
C ARG A 100 -20.04 -29.91 -19.32
N ALA A 101 -19.12 -30.85 -19.40
CA ALA A 101 -18.17 -31.15 -18.34
C ALA A 101 -17.29 -29.94 -18.02
N TRP A 102 -16.73 -29.31 -19.06
CA TRP A 102 -15.95 -28.08 -18.95
C TRP A 102 -16.74 -26.92 -18.35
N ALA A 103 -17.99 -26.71 -18.78
CA ALA A 103 -18.84 -25.66 -18.23
C ALA A 103 -19.12 -25.88 -16.73
N LYS A 104 -19.35 -27.13 -16.32
CA LYS A 104 -19.55 -27.49 -14.91
C LYS A 104 -18.28 -27.25 -14.08
N GLU A 105 -17.13 -27.68 -14.59
CA GLU A 105 -15.83 -27.48 -13.95
C GLU A 105 -15.48 -25.99 -13.82
N LYS A 106 -15.69 -25.20 -14.89
CA LYS A 106 -15.47 -23.75 -14.87
C LYS A 106 -16.36 -23.05 -13.84
N ALA A 107 -17.64 -23.41 -13.79
CA ALA A 107 -18.57 -22.85 -12.80
C ALA A 107 -18.16 -23.18 -11.36
N GLU A 108 -17.67 -24.40 -11.11
CA GLU A 108 -17.17 -24.79 -9.79
C GLU A 108 -15.89 -24.03 -9.43
N ARG A 109 -14.95 -23.88 -10.37
CA ARG A 109 -13.73 -23.08 -10.17
C ARG A 109 -14.06 -21.61 -9.89
N GLU A 110 -14.98 -21.01 -10.64
CA GLU A 110 -15.41 -19.63 -10.41
C GLU A 110 -16.06 -19.46 -9.05
N ARG A 111 -16.91 -20.42 -8.65
CA ARG A 111 -17.51 -20.45 -7.31
C ARG A 111 -16.45 -20.55 -6.22
N GLN A 112 -15.48 -21.44 -6.36
CA GLN A 112 -14.40 -21.61 -5.40
C GLN A 112 -13.53 -20.34 -5.31
N ARG A 113 -13.16 -19.74 -6.45
CA ARG A 113 -12.43 -18.45 -6.50
C ARG A 113 -13.19 -17.34 -5.77
N LYS A 114 -14.51 -17.27 -5.94
CA LYS A 114 -15.34 -16.29 -5.26
C LYS A 114 -15.33 -16.51 -3.73
N ILE A 115 -15.48 -17.75 -3.29
CA ILE A 115 -15.41 -18.12 -1.86
C ILE A 115 -14.04 -17.78 -1.27
N ASP A 116 -12.95 -18.14 -1.97
CA ASP A 116 -11.60 -17.88 -1.51
C ASP A 116 -11.30 -16.38 -1.45
N ALA A 117 -11.74 -15.61 -2.46
CA ALA A 117 -11.59 -14.15 -2.48
C ALA A 117 -12.38 -13.48 -1.34
N GLU A 118 -13.63 -13.89 -1.10
CA GLU A 118 -14.44 -13.39 0.02
C GLU A 118 -13.80 -13.72 1.38
N ARG A 119 -13.24 -14.92 1.52
CA ARG A 119 -12.51 -15.34 2.72
C ARG A 119 -11.25 -14.51 2.93
N GLU A 120 -10.41 -14.35 1.91
CA GLU A 120 -9.18 -13.54 1.97
C GLU A 120 -9.49 -12.07 2.30
N GLU A 121 -10.58 -11.52 1.76
CA GLU A 121 -11.04 -10.16 2.05
C GLU A 121 -11.53 -10.03 3.50
N ALA A 122 -12.31 -11.00 3.99
CA ALA A 122 -12.78 -11.05 5.37
C ALA A 122 -11.63 -11.17 6.38
N GLU A 123 -10.67 -12.06 6.13
CA GLU A 123 -9.47 -12.23 6.96
C GLU A 123 -8.64 -10.93 7.00
N ARG A 124 -8.48 -10.26 5.86
CA ARG A 124 -7.78 -8.97 5.80
C ARG A 124 -8.52 -7.86 6.54
N LEU A 125 -9.84 -7.77 6.39
CA LEU A 125 -10.64 -6.78 7.10
C LEU A 125 -10.55 -7.01 8.61
N GLN A 126 -10.53 -8.27 9.06
CA GLN A 126 -10.31 -8.62 10.45
C GLN A 126 -8.93 -8.18 10.95
N GLU A 127 -7.85 -8.47 10.21
CA GLU A 127 -6.49 -8.00 10.55
C GLU A 127 -6.45 -6.47 10.64
N GLN A 128 -7.05 -5.77 9.69
CA GLN A 128 -7.11 -4.31 9.69
C GLN A 128 -7.88 -3.75 10.89
N ARG A 129 -8.96 -4.40 11.31
CA ARG A 129 -9.73 -4.02 12.52
C ARG A 129 -8.92 -4.21 13.79
N GLN A 130 -8.18 -5.31 13.93
CA GLN A 130 -7.28 -5.53 15.07
C GLN A 130 -6.21 -4.42 15.15
N VAL A 131 -5.65 -4.03 14.00
CA VAL A 131 -4.67 -2.93 13.93
C VAL A 131 -5.32 -1.58 14.27
N ALA A 132 -6.58 -1.35 13.85
CA ALA A 132 -7.34 -0.15 14.20
C ALA A 132 -7.61 -0.06 15.71
N GLU A 133 -8.02 -1.15 16.35
CA GLU A 133 -8.19 -1.23 17.81
C GLU A 133 -6.87 -0.94 18.54
N LEU A 134 -5.77 -1.54 18.06
CA LEU A 134 -4.45 -1.26 18.58
C LEU A 134 -4.05 0.22 18.39
N ALA A 135 -4.35 0.81 17.23
CA ALA A 135 -4.10 2.22 16.96
C ALA A 135 -4.82 3.13 17.96
N HIS A 136 -6.07 2.80 18.32
CA HIS A 136 -6.82 3.51 19.36
C HIS A 136 -6.12 3.44 20.72
N LEU A 137 -5.67 2.26 21.13
CA LEU A 137 -4.95 2.09 22.40
C LEU A 137 -3.66 2.92 22.44
N ILE A 138 -2.85 2.83 21.39
CA ILE A 138 -1.60 3.61 21.28
C ILE A 138 -1.91 5.10 21.34
N LEU A 139 -2.86 5.59 20.52
CA LEU A 139 -3.20 7.01 20.44
C LEU A 139 -3.76 7.57 21.75
N GLY A 140 -4.40 6.72 22.57
CA GLY A 140 -4.85 7.04 23.92
C GLY A 140 -3.72 7.27 24.92
N ASP A 141 -2.58 6.59 24.75
CA ASP A 141 -1.41 6.79 25.61
C ASP A 141 -0.66 8.09 25.30
N LEU A 142 -0.70 8.52 24.04
CA LEU A 142 0.10 9.63 23.55
C LEU A 142 -0.37 10.97 24.15
N LYS A 143 0.58 11.88 24.34
CA LYS A 143 0.30 13.20 24.93
C LYS A 143 0.30 14.29 23.88
N ALA A 144 -0.55 15.30 24.05
CA ALA A 144 -0.64 16.44 23.13
C ALA A 144 0.63 17.32 23.13
N VAL A 145 1.41 17.27 24.21
CA VAL A 145 2.65 18.04 24.35
C VAL A 145 3.85 17.09 24.38
N GLY A 146 4.85 17.40 23.57
CA GLY A 146 6.11 16.68 23.53
C GLY A 146 7.15 17.39 22.68
N ARG A 147 8.33 16.79 22.58
CA ARG A 147 9.44 17.29 21.77
C ARG A 147 9.82 16.23 20.74
N SER A 148 10.18 16.68 19.55
CA SER A 148 10.77 15.83 18.52
C SER A 148 11.86 16.60 17.80
N GLU A 149 13.03 15.99 17.65
CA GLU A 149 14.15 16.57 16.91
C GLU A 149 13.75 16.84 15.45
N TYR A 150 12.95 15.94 14.86
CA TYR A 150 12.43 16.07 13.51
C TYR A 150 11.67 17.38 13.27
N LEU A 151 10.78 17.77 14.19
CA LEU A 151 10.01 19.02 14.08
C LEU A 151 10.94 20.24 14.07
N GLY A 152 11.96 20.24 14.92
CA GLY A 152 12.98 21.29 14.96
C GLY A 152 13.82 21.35 13.70
N GLN A 153 14.30 20.20 13.21
CA GLN A 153 15.06 20.09 11.96
C GLN A 153 14.24 20.58 10.75
N LYS A 154 12.95 20.25 10.72
CA LYS A 154 12.03 20.70 9.67
C LYS A 154 11.50 22.12 9.88
N LYS A 155 11.83 22.78 11.00
CA LYS A 155 11.34 24.12 11.37
C LYS A 155 9.82 24.25 11.31
N ILE A 156 9.11 23.20 11.73
CA ILE A 156 7.64 23.14 11.73
C ILE A 156 7.09 22.89 13.13
N GLN A 157 5.86 23.33 13.36
CA GLN A 157 5.09 23.08 14.57
C GLN A 157 4.48 21.67 14.57
N SER A 158 3.94 21.27 15.71
CA SER A 158 3.37 19.93 15.90
C SER A 158 1.99 19.75 15.27
N HIS A 159 1.23 20.83 15.01
CA HIS A 159 -0.12 20.78 14.40
C HIS A 159 -1.07 19.75 15.03
N GLY A 160 -1.00 19.58 16.35
CA GLY A 160 -1.90 18.68 17.08
C GLY A 160 -1.54 17.19 17.02
N VAL A 161 -0.39 16.82 16.44
CA VAL A 161 0.12 15.44 16.57
C VAL A 161 0.37 15.08 18.03
N LYS A 162 0.26 13.79 18.35
CA LYS A 162 0.48 13.30 19.72
C LYS A 162 1.82 12.60 19.85
N PHE A 163 2.44 12.76 21.02
CA PHE A 163 3.81 12.34 21.30
C PHE A 163 3.87 11.12 22.20
N PHE A 164 4.82 10.24 21.92
CA PHE A 164 5.22 9.18 22.83
C PHE A 164 6.01 9.78 23.98
N GLN A 165 5.61 9.49 25.22
CA GLN A 165 6.34 9.89 26.43
C GLN A 165 6.95 8.70 27.18
N SER A 166 6.41 7.50 26.95
CA SER A 166 6.88 6.24 27.50
C SER A 166 7.15 5.24 26.37
N PRO A 167 7.98 4.21 26.61
CA PRO A 167 8.17 3.12 25.66
C PRO A 167 6.89 2.36 25.35
N VAL A 168 6.69 2.02 24.07
CA VAL A 168 5.62 1.15 23.59
C VAL A 168 6.24 0.15 22.62
N LEU A 169 6.12 -1.13 22.92
CA LEU A 169 6.55 -2.22 22.07
C LEU A 169 5.33 -2.87 21.42
N ILE A 170 5.33 -2.98 20.10
CA ILE A 170 4.32 -3.69 19.32
C ILE A 170 4.95 -4.94 18.75
N VAL A 171 4.47 -6.11 19.17
CA VAL A 171 4.95 -7.41 18.68
C VAL A 171 3.94 -7.96 17.68
N HIS A 172 4.39 -8.30 16.46
CA HIS A 172 3.53 -8.88 15.43
C HIS A 172 3.52 -10.40 15.59
N ARG A 173 2.36 -10.95 15.95
CA ARG A 173 2.12 -12.40 16.09
C ARG A 173 1.08 -12.85 15.09
N ASP A 174 0.98 -14.17 14.91
CA ASP A 174 -0.04 -14.78 14.03
C ASP A 174 -1.47 -14.54 14.56
N SER A 175 -1.64 -14.36 15.87
CA SER A 175 -2.91 -14.01 16.50
C SER A 175 -3.28 -12.52 16.37
N GLY A 176 -2.43 -11.71 15.73
CA GLY A 176 -2.57 -10.26 15.66
C GLY A 176 -1.48 -9.51 16.46
N PRO A 177 -1.42 -8.17 16.32
CA PRO A 177 -0.38 -7.38 16.95
C PRO A 177 -0.67 -7.15 18.45
N GLU A 178 0.36 -7.29 19.28
CA GLU A 178 0.29 -7.14 20.74
C GLU A 178 1.00 -5.87 21.19
N ARG A 179 0.35 -5.05 22.03
CA ARG A 179 0.94 -3.87 22.67
C ARG A 179 1.46 -4.20 24.06
N ILE A 180 2.74 -3.91 24.28
CA ILE A 180 3.43 -4.08 25.56
C ILE A 180 3.96 -2.71 26.00
N THR A 181 3.54 -2.25 27.18
CA THR A 181 3.99 -1.00 27.81
C THR A 181 4.67 -1.21 29.16
N ASP A 182 4.59 -2.43 29.71
CA ASP A 182 5.28 -2.78 30.95
C ASP A 182 6.79 -2.91 30.72
N GLN A 183 7.59 -2.27 31.58
CA GLN A 183 9.04 -2.19 31.41
C GLN A 183 9.73 -3.54 31.59
N ALA A 184 9.23 -4.40 32.47
CA ALA A 184 9.80 -5.73 32.70
C ALA A 184 9.54 -6.64 31.48
N GLN A 185 8.32 -6.61 30.92
CA GLN A 185 7.98 -7.35 29.70
C GLN A 185 8.75 -6.86 28.48
N ILE A 186 8.93 -5.54 28.32
CA ILE A 186 9.76 -4.96 27.25
C ILE A 186 11.21 -5.45 27.38
N SER A 187 11.75 -5.45 28.60
CA SER A 187 13.12 -5.90 28.86
C SER A 187 13.27 -7.40 28.57
N ALA A 188 12.29 -8.21 28.99
CA ALA A 188 12.24 -9.64 28.70
C ALA A 188 12.20 -9.93 27.19
N PHE A 189 11.44 -9.15 26.42
CA PHE A 189 11.42 -9.27 24.96
C PHE A 189 12.80 -9.05 24.33
N PHE A 190 13.52 -8.01 24.76
CA PHE A 190 14.85 -7.70 24.21
C PHE A 190 15.95 -8.68 24.65
N ASN A 191 15.68 -9.55 25.63
CA ASN A 191 16.55 -10.66 26.01
C ASN A 191 16.41 -11.89 25.09
N ILE A 192 15.36 -11.96 24.26
CA ILE A 192 15.20 -13.02 23.27
C ILE A 192 16.33 -12.87 22.21
N PRO A 193 17.00 -13.95 21.78
CA PRO A 193 17.98 -13.90 20.69
C PRO A 193 17.42 -13.24 19.43
N LYS A 194 18.21 -12.39 18.75
CA LYS A 194 17.75 -11.55 17.63
C LYS A 194 17.13 -12.34 16.47
N ASP A 195 17.66 -13.53 16.20
CA ASP A 195 17.19 -14.47 15.19
C ASP A 195 15.85 -15.13 15.53
N GLN A 196 15.45 -15.09 16.80
CA GLN A 196 14.20 -15.64 17.32
C GLN A 196 13.18 -14.55 17.66
N GLN A 197 13.57 -13.27 17.61
CA GLN A 197 12.65 -12.17 17.87
C GLN A 197 11.59 -12.11 16.77
N PRO A 198 10.30 -12.16 17.11
CA PRO A 198 9.24 -11.89 16.15
C PRO A 198 9.37 -10.47 15.62
N LYS A 199 8.76 -10.17 14.47
CA LYS A 199 8.75 -8.80 13.94
C LYS A 199 8.11 -7.87 14.96
N PHE A 200 8.69 -6.70 15.16
CA PHE A 200 8.19 -5.74 16.15
C PHE A 200 8.39 -4.29 15.70
N HIS A 201 7.68 -3.38 16.37
CA HIS A 201 7.97 -1.96 16.39
C HIS A 201 8.22 -1.51 17.83
N TYR A 202 9.27 -0.73 18.06
CA TYR A 202 9.56 -0.16 19.37
C TYR A 202 9.56 1.37 19.27
N PHE A 203 8.60 1.99 19.94
CA PHE A 203 8.40 3.43 19.99
C PHE A 203 8.76 3.94 21.38
N LYS A 204 9.30 5.17 21.45
CA LYS A 204 9.78 5.76 22.71
C LYS A 204 9.71 7.28 22.66
N LYS A 205 10.10 7.92 23.75
CA LYS A 205 10.18 9.39 23.84
C LYS A 205 10.93 10.01 22.65
N GLY A 206 10.39 11.10 22.12
CA GLY A 206 10.90 11.80 20.94
C GLY A 206 10.16 11.46 19.63
N PHE A 207 9.41 10.35 19.63
CA PHE A 207 8.55 9.95 18.53
C PHE A 207 7.19 10.65 18.66
N PHE A 208 6.49 10.82 17.56
CA PHE A 208 5.09 11.26 17.53
C PHE A 208 4.31 10.49 16.47
N ALA A 209 2.99 10.53 16.56
CA ALA A 209 2.11 9.84 15.63
C ALA A 209 1.04 10.76 15.03
N LEU A 210 0.73 10.50 13.77
CA LEU A 210 -0.45 10.99 13.06
C LEU A 210 -1.50 9.87 12.98
N PRO A 211 -2.78 10.18 13.25
CA PRO A 211 -3.87 9.25 12.98
C PRO A 211 -4.12 9.09 11.49
N LEU A 212 -4.32 7.86 11.01
CA LEU A 212 -4.86 7.58 9.68
C LEU A 212 -6.36 7.34 9.83
N VAL A 213 -7.17 8.31 9.43
CA VAL A 213 -8.63 8.23 9.49
C VAL A 213 -9.25 8.05 8.11
N ASP A 214 -10.44 7.45 8.06
CA ASP A 214 -11.27 7.44 6.86
C ASP A 214 -12.11 8.72 6.73
N ILE A 215 -12.93 8.79 5.67
CA ILE A 215 -13.79 9.95 5.38
C ILE A 215 -14.85 10.22 6.45
N ASP A 216 -15.16 9.22 7.28
CA ASP A 216 -16.11 9.31 8.38
C ASP A 216 -15.43 9.61 9.72
N GLY A 217 -14.09 9.68 9.73
CA GLY A 217 -13.28 10.00 10.91
C GLY A 217 -12.92 8.80 11.77
N ASN A 218 -13.18 7.56 11.33
CA ASN A 218 -12.76 6.36 12.06
C ASN A 218 -11.26 6.17 11.94
N LEU A 219 -10.59 5.88 13.05
CA LEU A 219 -9.15 5.59 13.09
C LEU A 219 -8.90 4.15 12.64
N TRP A 220 -8.02 3.98 11.65
CA TRP A 220 -7.67 2.66 11.13
C TRP A 220 -6.19 2.30 11.29
N ASN A 221 -5.31 3.29 11.40
CA ASN A 221 -3.86 3.07 11.51
C ASN A 221 -3.16 4.32 12.09
N LEU A 222 -1.85 4.24 12.34
CA LEU A 222 -0.99 5.37 12.74
C LEU A 222 0.22 5.47 11.81
N GLN A 223 0.60 6.69 11.46
CA GLN A 223 1.95 6.98 10.97
C GLN A 223 2.77 7.49 12.15
N VAL A 224 3.82 6.77 12.51
CA VAL A 224 4.78 7.17 13.54
C VAL A 224 6.01 7.77 12.89
N ILE A 225 6.40 8.97 13.33
CA ILE A 225 7.61 9.65 12.88
C ILE A 225 8.65 9.63 13.99
N THR A 226 9.83 9.11 13.65
CA THR A 226 10.98 9.05 14.56
C THR A 226 11.71 10.41 14.64
N PRO A 227 12.52 10.66 15.68
CA PRO A 227 13.36 11.86 15.75
C PRO A 227 14.25 12.09 14.52
N LYS A 228 14.67 10.99 13.85
CA LYS A 228 15.50 11.02 12.64
C LYS A 228 14.68 11.12 11.34
N GLY A 229 13.37 11.35 11.42
CA GLY A 229 12.50 11.52 10.24
C GLY A 229 12.09 10.24 9.52
N ARG A 230 12.47 9.05 10.00
CA ARG A 230 11.90 7.79 9.48
C ARG A 230 10.39 7.76 9.78
N LYS A 231 9.60 7.48 8.75
CA LYS A 231 8.14 7.30 8.82
C LYS A 231 7.83 5.81 8.88
N LEU A 232 7.00 5.41 9.83
CA LEU A 232 6.60 4.03 10.09
C LEU A 232 5.09 3.93 10.14
N PHE A 233 4.52 2.79 9.75
CA PHE A 233 3.09 2.51 9.91
C PHE A 233 2.91 1.24 10.74
N LEU A 234 1.74 1.07 11.36
CA LEU A 234 1.42 -0.22 11.95
C LEU A 234 1.20 -1.24 10.82
N ARG A 235 1.95 -2.34 10.88
CA ARG A 235 1.90 -3.43 9.90
C ARG A 235 0.51 -4.08 9.94
N GLY A 236 0.01 -4.50 8.78
CA GLY A 236 -1.34 -5.10 8.63
C GLY A 236 -2.47 -4.08 8.55
N GLY A 237 -2.26 -2.85 9.05
CA GLY A 237 -3.29 -1.82 9.05
C GLY A 237 -3.58 -1.25 7.66
N ARG A 238 -4.83 -0.82 7.46
CA ARG A 238 -5.26 -0.12 6.25
C ARG A 238 -4.44 1.17 6.08
N LYS A 239 -4.17 1.55 4.83
CA LYS A 239 -3.52 2.82 4.47
C LYS A 239 -4.24 3.50 3.32
N SER A 240 -4.60 2.74 2.28
CA SER A 240 -5.25 3.27 1.09
C SER A 240 -6.58 3.96 1.43
N GLY A 241 -6.72 5.17 0.93
CA GLY A 241 -7.87 6.04 1.14
C GLY A 241 -7.92 6.74 2.49
N LEU A 242 -6.96 6.51 3.39
CA LEU A 242 -6.90 7.16 4.70
C LEU A 242 -6.02 8.40 4.67
N PHE A 243 -6.28 9.34 5.57
CA PHE A 243 -5.58 10.62 5.64
C PHE A 243 -5.51 11.17 7.08
N ALA A 244 -4.74 12.24 7.28
CA ALA A 244 -4.75 13.03 8.52
C ALA A 244 -5.12 14.49 8.24
N TRP A 245 -5.90 15.08 9.14
CA TRP A 245 -6.21 16.51 9.13
C TRP A 245 -5.12 17.33 9.84
N LEU A 246 -4.72 18.44 9.23
CA LEU A 246 -4.05 19.55 9.93
C LEU A 246 -4.96 20.78 9.86
N GLY A 247 -5.38 21.26 11.04
CA GLY A 247 -6.40 22.29 11.15
C GLY A 247 -7.82 21.73 11.00
N LYS A 248 -8.79 22.64 10.80
CA LYS A 248 -10.21 22.30 10.62
C LYS A 248 -10.64 22.74 9.23
N LEU A 249 -11.47 21.94 8.58
CA LEU A 249 -12.08 22.29 7.30
C LEU A 249 -12.77 23.66 7.40
N ASP A 250 -12.50 24.53 6.44
CA ASP A 250 -13.12 25.84 6.30
C ASP A 250 -13.56 26.01 4.85
N PRO A 251 -14.87 26.03 4.55
CA PRO A 251 -15.39 26.19 3.19
C PRO A 251 -14.95 27.48 2.49
N ARG A 252 -14.46 28.48 3.23
CA ARG A 252 -14.01 29.77 2.70
C ARG A 252 -12.55 29.75 2.25
N MET A 253 -11.79 28.70 2.61
CA MET A 253 -10.39 28.55 2.26
C MET A 253 -10.19 27.32 1.37
N PRO A 254 -9.18 27.29 0.49
CA PRO A 254 -8.79 26.08 -0.21
C PRO A 254 -8.42 24.96 0.77
N LEU A 255 -8.84 23.73 0.46
CA LEU A 255 -8.39 22.51 1.11
C LEU A 255 -7.14 22.03 0.39
N VAL A 256 -6.01 22.00 1.09
CA VAL A 256 -4.74 21.57 0.49
C VAL A 256 -4.45 20.11 0.78
N LEU A 257 -4.23 19.31 -0.25
CA LEU A 257 -3.82 17.91 -0.15
C LEU A 257 -2.32 17.83 -0.39
N VAL A 258 -1.62 17.13 0.50
CA VAL A 258 -0.17 16.92 0.45
C VAL A 258 0.17 15.45 0.65
N GLU A 259 1.36 15.04 0.24
CA GLU A 259 1.87 13.69 0.51
C GLU A 259 2.33 13.51 1.95
N GLY A 260 3.04 14.49 2.50
CA GLY A 260 3.79 14.35 3.73
C GLY A 260 3.35 15.30 4.84
N PHE A 261 3.53 14.87 6.09
CA PHE A 261 3.25 15.72 7.25
C PHE A 261 4.08 17.01 7.26
N ALA A 262 5.39 16.95 6.96
CA ALA A 262 6.23 18.15 6.97
C ALA A 262 5.76 19.19 5.95
N THR A 263 5.57 18.77 4.69
CA THR A 263 5.01 19.62 3.62
C THR A 263 3.66 20.20 4.05
N GLY A 264 2.79 19.39 4.65
CA GLY A 264 1.49 19.85 5.13
C GLY A 264 1.55 20.85 6.27
N ALA A 265 2.46 20.65 7.22
CA ALA A 265 2.71 21.56 8.31
C ALA A 265 3.22 22.91 7.79
N SER A 266 4.20 22.89 6.88
CA SER A 266 4.74 24.10 6.24
C SER A 266 3.66 24.87 5.47
N VAL A 267 2.86 24.19 4.65
CA VAL A 267 1.72 24.82 3.94
C VAL A 267 0.73 25.43 4.91
N ARG A 268 0.38 24.71 5.98
CA ARG A 268 -0.57 25.22 7.00
C ARG A 268 -0.03 26.46 7.69
N GLU A 269 1.24 26.46 8.06
CA GLU A 269 1.89 27.60 8.74
C GLU A 269 1.98 28.83 7.83
N ALA A 270 2.30 28.63 6.54
CA ALA A 270 2.41 29.73 5.59
C ALA A 270 1.06 30.32 5.18
N THR A 271 0.02 29.48 5.06
CA THR A 271 -1.25 29.88 4.41
C THR A 271 -2.46 29.93 5.36
N GLY A 272 -2.40 29.24 6.49
CA GLY A 272 -3.57 29.01 7.35
C GLY A 272 -4.66 28.14 6.72
N CYS A 273 -4.46 27.57 5.53
CA CYS A 273 -5.45 26.71 4.84
C CYS A 273 -5.61 25.35 5.54
N PRO A 274 -6.81 24.74 5.58
CA PRO A 274 -6.94 23.35 6.02
C PRO A 274 -6.10 22.42 5.15
N VAL A 275 -5.43 21.45 5.77
CA VAL A 275 -4.56 20.51 5.06
C VAL A 275 -4.94 19.06 5.34
N VAL A 276 -4.85 18.23 4.32
CA VAL A 276 -5.00 16.78 4.36
C VAL A 276 -3.67 16.14 3.98
N VAL A 277 -3.09 15.38 4.91
CA VAL A 277 -1.88 14.57 4.68
C VAL A 277 -2.30 13.20 4.17
N CYS A 278 -1.90 12.88 2.93
CA CYS A 278 -2.24 11.63 2.25
C CYS A 278 -1.20 10.52 2.47
N PHE A 279 -0.10 10.81 3.17
CA PHE A 279 0.99 9.90 3.57
C PHE A 279 1.94 9.41 2.46
N ASP A 280 1.50 9.34 1.20
CA ASP A 280 2.34 9.12 0.01
C ASP A 280 1.63 9.51 -1.30
N CYS A 281 2.40 9.70 -2.37
CA CYS A 281 1.89 10.06 -3.70
C CYS A 281 0.88 9.07 -4.28
N GLY A 282 0.99 7.77 -3.96
CA GLY A 282 0.05 6.73 -4.43
C GLY A 282 -1.33 6.83 -3.77
N ASN A 283 -1.42 7.53 -2.64
CA ASN A 283 -2.64 7.67 -1.87
C ASN A 283 -3.36 9.02 -2.11
N LEU A 284 -2.76 9.95 -2.86
CA LEU A 284 -3.40 11.22 -3.23
C LEU A 284 -4.72 11.01 -3.97
N MET A 285 -4.72 10.21 -5.04
CA MET A 285 -5.91 9.92 -5.85
C MET A 285 -7.07 9.33 -5.04
N PRO A 286 -6.91 8.21 -4.30
CA PRO A 286 -8.03 7.64 -3.56
C PRO A 286 -8.55 8.60 -2.49
N VAL A 287 -7.69 9.38 -1.81
CA VAL A 287 -8.13 10.38 -0.82
C VAL A 287 -8.89 11.54 -1.49
N ALA A 288 -8.37 12.05 -2.61
CA ALA A 288 -8.97 13.13 -3.38
C ALA A 288 -10.40 12.82 -3.82
N VAL A 289 -10.61 11.66 -4.44
CA VAL A 289 -11.92 11.23 -4.95
C VAL A 289 -12.94 11.19 -3.81
N GLN A 290 -12.60 10.54 -2.70
CA GLN A 290 -13.48 10.45 -1.53
C GLN A 290 -13.80 11.82 -0.92
N LEU A 291 -12.81 12.72 -0.85
CA LEU A 291 -13.03 14.09 -0.37
C LEU A 291 -13.93 14.88 -1.31
N ARG A 292 -13.78 14.73 -2.64
CA ARG A 292 -14.63 15.43 -3.61
C ARG A 292 -16.06 14.94 -3.55
N GLU A 293 -16.27 13.63 -3.39
CA GLU A 293 -17.60 13.06 -3.16
C GLU A 293 -18.25 13.62 -1.88
N ARG A 294 -17.48 13.73 -0.78
CA ARG A 294 -18.00 14.24 0.49
C ARG A 294 -18.17 15.77 0.51
N PHE A 295 -17.31 16.50 -0.18
CA PHE A 295 -17.28 17.97 -0.21
C PHE A 295 -17.25 18.49 -1.66
N PRO A 296 -18.37 18.41 -2.40
CA PRO A 296 -18.41 18.72 -3.84
C PRO A 296 -17.98 20.14 -4.19
N GLU A 297 -18.31 21.12 -3.34
CA GLU A 297 -18.05 22.55 -3.56
C GLU A 297 -16.70 23.01 -2.99
N GLN A 298 -15.96 22.14 -2.29
CA GLN A 298 -14.71 22.54 -1.65
C GLN A 298 -13.64 22.80 -2.71
N ASN A 299 -13.02 23.98 -2.69
CA ASN A 299 -11.85 24.25 -3.52
C ASN A 299 -10.70 23.36 -3.04
N MET A 300 -10.11 22.57 -3.93
CA MET A 300 -9.03 21.63 -3.61
C MET A 300 -7.74 22.01 -4.34
N VAL A 301 -6.64 22.06 -3.60
CA VAL A 301 -5.30 22.34 -4.12
C VAL A 301 -4.40 21.17 -3.76
N PHE A 302 -3.60 20.70 -4.70
CA PHE A 302 -2.64 19.61 -4.50
C PHE A 302 -1.26 20.22 -4.45
N ALA A 303 -0.64 20.21 -3.28
CA ALA A 303 0.72 20.72 -3.09
C ALA A 303 1.71 19.55 -3.14
N ALA A 304 2.52 19.52 -4.19
CA ALA A 304 3.53 18.50 -4.43
C ALA A 304 4.93 19.09 -4.22
N ASP A 305 5.82 18.32 -3.59
CA ASP A 305 7.25 18.67 -3.55
C ASP A 305 7.84 18.45 -4.96
N ASP A 306 8.62 19.42 -5.45
CA ASP A 306 9.33 19.30 -6.72
C ASP A 306 10.68 18.61 -6.54
N ASP A 307 10.66 17.29 -6.41
CA ASP A 307 11.87 16.48 -6.35
C ASP A 307 12.45 16.27 -7.76
N ALA A 308 12.87 17.35 -8.42
CA ALA A 308 13.39 17.38 -9.80
C ALA A 308 14.60 16.43 -10.05
N GLY A 309 15.23 15.93 -8.99
CA GLY A 309 16.30 14.92 -9.05
C GLY A 309 15.81 13.45 -9.13
N THR A 310 14.50 13.19 -9.04
CA THR A 310 13.93 11.84 -9.13
C THR A 310 13.42 11.52 -10.53
N LYS A 311 13.74 10.33 -11.04
CA LYS A 311 13.24 9.85 -12.33
C LYS A 311 11.70 9.87 -12.29
N ASP A 312 11.10 10.53 -13.29
CA ASP A 312 9.65 10.67 -13.53
C ASP A 312 8.87 11.56 -12.54
N ASN A 313 9.53 12.23 -11.59
CA ASN A 313 8.95 13.13 -10.58
C ASN A 313 7.55 12.66 -10.12
N PRO A 314 7.46 11.47 -9.50
CA PRO A 314 6.19 10.78 -9.30
C PRO A 314 5.22 11.53 -8.38
N GLY A 315 5.72 12.44 -7.54
CA GLY A 315 4.88 13.27 -6.69
C GLY A 315 4.07 14.27 -7.49
N VAL A 316 4.73 15.07 -8.34
CA VAL A 316 4.08 16.01 -9.25
C VAL A 316 3.12 15.29 -10.20
N THR A 317 3.55 14.19 -10.82
CA THR A 317 2.73 13.43 -11.77
C THR A 317 1.43 12.91 -11.13
N LYS A 318 1.51 12.34 -9.93
CA LYS A 318 0.33 11.81 -9.24
C LYS A 318 -0.54 12.90 -8.65
N ALA A 319 0.05 14.01 -8.20
CA ALA A 319 -0.69 15.18 -7.75
C ALA A 319 -1.48 15.83 -8.90
N ASP A 320 -0.88 15.98 -10.08
CA ASP A 320 -1.57 16.48 -11.28
C ASP A 320 -2.73 15.56 -11.68
N ALA A 321 -2.48 14.25 -11.71
CA ALA A 321 -3.52 13.27 -12.02
C ALA A 321 -4.69 13.35 -11.03
N ALA A 322 -4.41 13.44 -9.72
CA ALA A 322 -5.43 13.57 -8.69
C ALA A 322 -6.18 14.90 -8.80
N ALA A 323 -5.48 16.01 -9.01
CA ALA A 323 -6.07 17.32 -9.21
C ALA A 323 -7.06 17.32 -10.39
N ARG A 324 -6.65 16.81 -11.55
CA ARG A 324 -7.51 16.70 -12.73
C ARG A 324 -8.75 15.84 -12.47
N ALA A 325 -8.58 14.71 -11.80
CA ALA A 325 -9.69 13.78 -11.52
C ALA A 325 -10.81 14.41 -10.66
N VAL A 326 -10.48 15.40 -9.84
CA VAL A 326 -11.44 16.06 -8.94
C VAL A 326 -11.68 17.53 -9.27
N GLY A 327 -11.21 18.03 -10.41
CA GLY A 327 -11.31 19.46 -10.75
C GLY A 327 -10.62 20.38 -9.74
N GLY A 328 -9.51 19.94 -9.14
CA GLY A 328 -8.66 20.73 -8.27
C GLY A 328 -7.53 21.43 -9.02
N ALA A 329 -6.74 22.23 -8.30
CA ALA A 329 -5.54 22.89 -8.82
C ALA A 329 -4.26 22.21 -8.32
N LEU A 330 -3.21 22.20 -9.13
CA LEU A 330 -1.87 21.76 -8.73
C LEU A 330 -1.05 22.99 -8.31
N TRP A 331 -0.34 22.88 -7.19
CA TRP A 331 0.66 23.85 -6.76
C TRP A 331 2.00 23.15 -6.56
N ILE A 332 3.04 23.76 -7.12
CA ILE A 332 4.42 23.29 -7.05
C ILE A 332 5.28 24.49 -6.61
N PRO A 333 6.17 24.35 -5.61
CA PRO A 333 7.11 25.41 -5.23
C PRO A 333 7.98 25.81 -6.42
N SER A 334 8.25 27.11 -6.61
CA SER A 334 9.12 27.55 -7.71
C SER A 334 10.59 27.45 -7.32
N ALA A 335 11.49 27.18 -8.29
CA ALA A 335 12.93 27.12 -8.05
C ALA A 335 13.54 28.48 -7.60
N ALA A 336 12.84 29.60 -7.81
CA ALA A 336 13.26 30.91 -7.32
C ALA A 336 13.16 31.03 -5.79
N ASP A 337 12.25 30.28 -5.17
CA ASP A 337 12.02 30.30 -3.71
C ASP A 337 13.08 29.49 -2.94
N ALA A 338 13.85 28.63 -3.62
CA ALA A 338 14.92 27.82 -3.01
C ALA A 338 16.23 28.60 -2.78
N LEU A 339 16.38 29.80 -3.37
CA LEU A 339 17.57 30.64 -3.25
C LEU A 339 17.53 31.60 -2.06
N GLU A 340 16.35 31.90 -1.48
CA GLU A 340 16.23 32.78 -0.32
C GLU A 340 16.49 32.08 1.03
N ASP A 341 16.38 30.75 1.09
CA ASP A 341 16.71 29.96 2.30
C ASP A 341 18.20 29.63 2.44
N ALA A 342 19.03 30.03 1.46
CA ALA A 342 20.48 29.79 1.41
C ALA A 342 21.34 31.06 1.55
N ALA A 343 20.74 32.22 1.81
CA ALA A 343 21.40 33.50 2.09
C ALA A 343 21.15 33.91 3.55
#